data_AF-A0ABD0JVF6-F1
#
_entry.id   AF-A0ABD0JVF6-F1
#
_cell.length_a   1.000
_cell.length_b   1.000
_cell.length_c   1.000
_cell.angle_alpha   90.00
_cell.angle_beta   90.00
_cell.angle_gamma   90.00
#
_symmetry.space_group_name_H-M   'P 1'
#
loop_
_entity.id
_entity.type
_entity.pdbx_description
1 polymer ?
#
loop_
_entity_poly.entity_id
_entity_poly.type
_entity_poly.pdbx_seq_one_letter_code
_entity_poly.pdbx_strand_id
1 'polypeptide(L)'
;HCLTRPQRNYCVTRRELLAVIESVKNFHHYLYGTPEPFLIRTDHGALRWLLNFRRPVGQVARWIELLETYNFAIEHRSGRKHSNSDGLSRRPCDDSCSHCQRKEV
;
A
#
# COMPACT_ATOMS: atom_id res chain seq x y z
N HIS A 1 -1.82 8.12 8.77
CA HIS A 1 -0.34 8.15 8.64
C HIS A 1 0.06 9.12 7.54
N CYS A 2 1.11 9.93 7.70
CA CYS A 2 1.59 10.86 6.67
C CYS A 2 3.04 10.54 6.30
N LEU A 3 3.38 10.56 5.00
CA LEU A 3 4.73 10.21 4.55
C LEU A 3 5.78 11.17 5.12
N THR A 4 6.83 10.59 5.70
CA THR A 4 8.04 11.31 6.14
C THR A 4 8.76 11.93 4.94
N ARG A 5 9.63 12.92 5.19
CA ARG A 5 10.37 13.63 4.12
C ARG A 5 11.10 12.67 3.15
N PRO A 6 11.79 11.61 3.62
CA PRO A 6 12.40 10.62 2.70
C PRO A 6 11.38 9.76 1.96
N GLN A 7 10.28 9.37 2.62
CA GLN A 7 9.24 8.51 2.01
C GLN A 7 8.48 9.22 0.89
N ARG A 8 8.40 10.55 0.92
CA ARG A 8 7.80 11.35 -0.17
C ARG A 8 8.54 11.19 -1.50
N ASN A 9 9.83 10.87 -1.45
CA ASN A 9 10.66 10.65 -2.65
C ASN A 9 10.59 9.21 -3.17
N TYR A 10 9.80 8.33 -2.54
CA TYR A 10 9.61 6.97 -3.03
C TYR A 10 8.82 6.97 -4.33
N CYS A 11 9.17 6.05 -5.24
CA CYS A 11 8.36 5.79 -6.42
C CYS A 11 6.95 5.32 -6.01
N VAL A 12 5.98 5.43 -6.92
CA VAL A 12 4.57 5.07 -6.66
C VAL A 12 4.46 3.68 -6.05
N THR A 13 5.03 2.65 -6.70
CA THR A 13 4.99 1.26 -6.19
C THR A 13 5.53 1.11 -4.77
N ARG A 14 6.58 1.85 -4.41
CA ARG A 14 7.16 1.78 -3.06
C ARG A 14 6.30 2.54 -2.03
N ARG A 15 5.58 3.58 -2.43
CA ARG A 15 4.58 4.26 -1.59
C ARG A 15 3.37 3.37 -1.35
N GLU A 16 2.87 2.72 -2.39
CA GLU A 16 1.76 1.76 -2.29
C GLU A 16 2.12 0.57 -1.39
N LEU A 17 3.32 0.01 -1.57
CA LEU A 17 3.81 -1.05 -0.69
C LEU A 17 3.92 -0.56 0.76
N LEU A 18 4.49 0.62 0.99
CA LEU A 18 4.56 1.19 2.33
C LEU A 18 3.17 1.33 2.96
N ALA A 19 2.16 1.76 2.20
CA ALA A 19 0.79 1.85 2.69
C ALA A 19 0.25 0.49 3.15
N VAL A 20 0.53 -0.58 2.40
CA VAL A 20 0.18 -1.96 2.81
C VAL A 20 0.91 -2.36 4.09
N ILE A 21 2.22 -2.13 4.17
CA ILE A 21 3.04 -2.48 5.35
C ILE A 21 2.52 -1.79 6.61
N GLU A 22 2.26 -0.48 6.53
CA GLU A 22 1.74 0.27 7.67
C GLU A 22 0.33 -0.18 8.04
N SER A 23 -0.51 -0.53 7.07
CA SER A 23 -1.84 -1.10 7.33
C SER A 23 -1.75 -2.42 8.08
N VAL A 24 -0.92 -3.35 7.62
CA VAL A 24 -0.74 -4.67 8.26
C VAL A 24 -0.20 -4.52 9.69
N LYS A 25 0.76 -3.61 9.92
CA LYS A 25 1.25 -3.31 11.27
C LYS A 25 0.17 -2.74 12.19
N ASN A 26 -0.63 -1.79 11.69
CA ASN A 26 -1.70 -1.17 12.49
C ASN A 26 -2.77 -2.18 12.90
N PHE A 27 -3.06 -3.15 12.03
CA PHE A 27 -4.06 -4.19 12.28
C PHE A 27 -3.43 -5.51 12.75
N HIS A 28 -2.17 -5.51 13.20
CA HIS A 28 -1.42 -6.72 13.56
C HIS A 28 -2.21 -7.66 14.49
N HIS A 29 -2.82 -7.12 15.56
CA HIS A 29 -3.59 -7.91 16.53
C HIS A 29 -4.81 -8.64 15.94
N TYR A 30 -5.32 -8.20 14.79
CA TYR A 30 -6.45 -8.82 14.11
C TYR A 30 -6.02 -9.77 12.99
N LEU A 31 -4.85 -9.53 12.41
CA LEU A 31 -4.38 -10.21 11.20
C LEU A 31 -3.38 -11.32 11.49
N TYR A 32 -2.67 -11.23 12.61
CA TYR A 32 -1.62 -12.20 12.94
C TYR A 32 -2.20 -13.52 13.42
N GLY A 33 -1.70 -14.63 12.87
CA GLY A 33 -2.11 -15.98 13.25
C GLY A 33 -3.54 -16.35 12.83
N THR A 34 -4.16 -15.60 11.92
CA THR A 34 -5.48 -15.98 11.40
C THR A 34 -5.39 -17.28 10.60
N PRO A 35 -6.29 -18.24 10.84
CA PRO A 35 -6.27 -19.52 10.12
C PRO A 35 -6.57 -19.33 8.63
N GLU A 36 -7.51 -18.45 8.31
CA GLU A 36 -7.89 -18.11 6.94
C GLU A 36 -7.12 -16.88 6.43
N PRO A 37 -6.82 -16.83 5.11
CA PRO A 37 -6.14 -15.69 4.51
C PRO A 37 -7.05 -14.46 4.50
N PHE A 38 -6.57 -13.33 5.03
CA PHE A 38 -7.26 -12.06 4.84
C PHE A 38 -6.94 -11.45 3.48
N LEU A 39 -7.81 -10.54 3.04
CA LEU A 39 -7.76 -9.99 1.69
C LEU A 39 -7.24 -8.55 1.68
N ILE A 40 -6.11 -8.34 1.01
CA ILE A 40 -5.55 -7.02 0.74
C ILE A 40 -6.04 -6.57 -0.64
N ARG A 41 -6.93 -5.58 -0.66
CA ARG A 41 -7.40 -4.96 -1.90
C ARG A 41 -6.58 -3.73 -2.21
N THR A 42 -6.03 -3.66 -3.42
CA THR A 42 -5.25 -2.52 -3.91
C THR A 42 -5.64 -2.19 -5.35
N ASP A 43 -5.63 -0.92 -5.73
CA ASP A 43 -5.74 -0.49 -7.12
C ASP A 43 -4.38 -0.47 -7.86
N HIS A 44 -3.29 -0.80 -7.16
CA HIS A 44 -1.97 -0.88 -7.75
C HIS A 44 -1.63 -2.31 -8.19
N GLY A 45 -1.89 -2.60 -9.46
CA GLY A 45 -1.73 -3.94 -10.03
C GLY A 45 -0.32 -4.53 -9.92
N ALA A 46 0.71 -3.68 -9.77
CA ALA A 46 2.10 -4.13 -9.58
C ALA A 46 2.32 -4.87 -8.24
N LEU A 47 1.51 -4.57 -7.21
CA LEU A 47 1.65 -5.23 -5.91
C LEU A 47 1.30 -6.72 -5.95
N ARG A 48 0.48 -7.16 -6.92
CA ARG A 48 0.22 -8.61 -7.14
C ARG A 48 1.48 -9.40 -7.46
N TRP A 49 2.45 -8.75 -8.10
CA TRP A 49 3.71 -9.37 -8.50
C TRP A 49 4.83 -9.11 -7.49
N LEU A 50 4.55 -8.34 -6.43
CA LEU A 50 5.58 -7.94 -5.48
C LEU A 50 6.18 -9.13 -4.72
N LEU A 51 5.34 -10.09 -4.31
CA LEU A 51 5.79 -11.32 -3.64
C LEU A 51 6.56 -12.25 -4.57
N ASN A 52 6.44 -12.06 -5.89
CA ASN A 52 7.14 -12.83 -6.90
C ASN A 52 8.48 -12.19 -7.31
N PHE A 53 8.94 -11.15 -6.62
CA PHE A 53 10.25 -10.55 -6.90
C PHE A 53 11.36 -11.56 -6.64
N ARG A 54 12.10 -11.91 -7.69
CA ARG A 54 13.17 -12.93 -7.60
C ARG A 54 14.31 -12.57 -6.64
N ARG A 55 14.60 -11.28 -6.45
CA ARG A 55 15.73 -10.79 -5.63
C ARG A 55 15.43 -9.39 -5.06
N PRO A 56 14.52 -9.25 -4.08
CA PRO A 56 14.34 -7.98 -3.41
C PRO A 56 15.61 -7.64 -2.60
N VAL A 57 15.95 -6.35 -2.52
CA VAL A 57 17.12 -5.89 -1.76
C VAL A 57 16.76 -4.74 -0.81
N GLY A 58 17.55 -4.60 0.25
CA GLY A 58 17.48 -3.46 1.16
C GLY A 58 16.15 -3.35 1.91
N GLN A 59 15.44 -2.24 1.75
CA GLN A 59 14.17 -2.01 2.46
C GLN A 59 13.04 -2.89 1.94
N VAL A 60 12.99 -3.15 0.63
CA VAL A 60 11.89 -3.93 0.03
C VAL A 60 11.95 -5.38 0.49
N ALA A 61 13.15 -5.96 0.61
CA ALA A 61 13.33 -7.31 1.16
C ALA A 61 12.75 -7.43 2.58
N ARG A 62 13.13 -6.51 3.47
CA ARG A 62 12.61 -6.45 4.85
C ARG A 62 11.08 -6.30 4.93
N TRP A 63 10.49 -5.60 3.96
CA TRP A 63 9.04 -5.46 3.89
C TRP A 63 8.35 -6.72 3.39
N ILE A 64 8.95 -7.42 2.42
CA ILE A 64 8.44 -8.71 1.95
C ILE A 64 8.54 -9.75 3.06
N GLU A 65 9.68 -9.87 3.75
CA GLU A 65 9.87 -10.76 4.90
C GLU A 65 8.83 -10.50 6.00
N LEU A 66 8.50 -9.23 6.27
CA LEU A 66 7.43 -8.88 7.20
C LEU A 66 6.07 -9.39 6.72
N LEU A 67 5.73 -9.20 5.45
CA LEU A 67 4.46 -9.66 4.90
C LEU A 67 4.36 -11.19 4.91
N GLU A 68 5.46 -11.90 4.65
CA GLU A 68 5.50 -13.38 4.68
C GLU A 68 5.13 -13.98 6.04
N THR A 69 5.19 -13.20 7.13
CA THR A 69 4.71 -13.63 8.46
C THR A 69 3.18 -13.68 8.60
N TYR A 70 2.43 -13.20 7.60
CA TYR A 70 0.97 -13.13 7.61
C TYR A 70 0.36 -14.03 6.55
N ASN A 71 -0.84 -14.54 6.82
CA ASN A 71 -1.63 -15.29 5.85
C ASN A 71 -2.57 -14.34 5.10
N PHE A 72 -2.27 -14.02 3.83
CA PHE A 72 -3.08 -13.07 3.07
C PHE A 72 -3.09 -13.35 1.56
N ALA A 73 -4.08 -12.79 0.89
CA ALA A 73 -4.17 -12.74 -0.57
C ALA A 73 -4.25 -11.29 -1.06
N ILE A 74 -3.64 -11.00 -2.21
CA ILE A 74 -3.72 -9.68 -2.86
C ILE A 74 -4.72 -9.75 -4.01
N GLU A 75 -5.75 -8.91 -3.95
CA GLU A 75 -6.71 -8.70 -5.04
C GLU A 75 -6.57 -7.29 -5.60
N HIS A 76 -6.39 -7.20 -6.92
CA HIS A 76 -6.42 -5.92 -7.60
C HIS A 76 -7.86 -5.46 -7.82
N ARG A 77 -8.20 -4.26 -7.36
CA ARG A 77 -9.50 -3.62 -7.55
C ARG A 77 -9.29 -2.29 -8.26
N SER A 78 -9.88 -2.11 -9.44
CA SER A 78 -9.81 -0.86 -10.21
C SER A 78 -10.07 0.38 -9.34
N GLY A 79 -9.25 1.42 -9.49
CA GLY A 79 -9.35 2.67 -8.73
C GLY A 79 -10.75 3.31 -8.75
N ARG A 80 -11.49 3.18 -9.86
CA ARG A 80 -12.89 3.65 -9.95
C ARG A 80 -13.83 2.98 -8.94
N LYS A 81 -13.52 1.75 -8.54
CA LYS A 81 -14.25 0.99 -7.51
C LYS A 81 -13.57 1.07 -6.14
N HIS A 82 -12.49 1.84 -5.99
CA HIS A 82 -11.65 1.91 -4.79
C HIS A 82 -11.80 3.25 -4.03
N SER A 83 -12.87 4.00 -4.31
CA SER A 83 -13.09 5.37 -3.83
C SER A 83 -13.08 5.55 -2.31
N ASN A 84 -13.48 4.52 -1.55
CA ASN A 84 -13.46 4.54 -0.10
C ASN A 84 -12.04 4.65 0.47
N SER A 85 -11.12 3.85 -0.05
CA SER A 85 -9.70 3.89 0.33
C SER A 85 -9.03 5.14 -0.23
N ASP A 86 -9.38 5.51 -1.47
CA ASP A 86 -8.83 6.66 -2.16
C ASP A 86 -9.16 7.99 -1.44
N GLY A 87 -10.37 8.10 -0.87
CA GLY A 87 -10.76 9.24 -0.05
C GLY A 87 -10.02 9.33 1.28
N LEU A 88 -9.60 8.20 1.86
CA LEU A 88 -8.86 8.16 3.13
C LEU A 88 -7.35 8.38 2.94
N SER A 89 -6.81 7.97 1.78
CA SER A 89 -5.39 8.15 1.46
C SER A 89 -5.08 9.58 0.99
N ARG A 90 -6.05 10.23 0.31
CA ARG A 90 -5.96 11.63 -0.12
C ARG A 90 -6.19 12.55 1.07
N ARG A 91 -5.16 13.30 1.46
CA ARG A 91 -5.32 14.40 2.43
C ARG A 91 -6.33 15.42 1.87
N PRO A 92 -7.23 16.00 2.69
CA PRO A 92 -7.96 17.19 2.28
C PRO A 92 -6.93 18.27 1.95
N CYS A 93 -6.94 18.71 0.70
CA CYS A 93 -6.09 19.79 0.23
C CYS A 93 -6.93 21.06 0.16
N ASP A 94 -6.33 22.17 0.59
CA ASP A 94 -6.86 23.51 0.38
C ASP A 94 -7.08 23.75 -1.12
N ASP A 95 -8.10 24.55 -1.49
CA ASP A 95 -8.45 24.83 -2.90
C ASP A 95 -7.26 25.41 -3.70
N SER A 96 -6.27 25.97 -3.02
CA SER A 96 -5.03 26.48 -3.60
C SER A 96 -3.96 25.40 -3.92
N CYS A 97 -4.22 24.12 -3.65
CA CYS A 97 -3.22 23.06 -3.78
C CYS A 97 -2.93 22.69 -5.25
N SER A 98 -1.79 23.19 -5.75
CA SER A 98 -1.26 22.91 -7.09
C SER A 98 -1.02 21.42 -7.40
N HIS A 99 -0.87 20.58 -6.38
CA HIS A 99 -0.69 19.13 -6.55
C HIS A 99 -2.01 18.38 -6.79
N CYS A 100 -3.13 18.84 -6.23
CA CYS A 100 -4.44 18.19 -6.39
C CYS A 100 -5.08 18.47 -7.77
N GLN A 101 -4.69 19.55 -8.44
CA GLN A 101 -5.19 19.91 -9.78
C GLN A 101 -4.57 19.08 -10.91
N ARG A 102 -3.48 18.36 -10.65
CA ARG A 102 -2.95 17.35 -11.57
C ARG A 102 -3.83 16.10 -11.47
N LYS A 103 -4.96 16.12 -12.16
CA LYS A 103 -5.69 14.90 -12.50
C LYS A 103 -4.72 14.00 -13.25
N GLU A 104 -4.39 12.86 -12.67
CA GLU A 104 -3.75 11.78 -13.41
C GLU A 104 -4.74 11.37 -14.50
N VAL A 105 -4.33 11.60 -15.76
CA VAL A 105 -5.10 11.34 -16.99
C VAL A 105 -5.26 9.83 -17.19
#